data_AF-A0A182F1Y1-F1
#
_entry.id   AF-A0A182F1Y1-F1
#
_cell.length_a   1.000
_cell.length_b   1.000
_cell.length_c   1.000
_cell.angle_alpha   90.00
_cell.angle_beta   90.00
_cell.angle_gamma   90.00
#
_symmetry.space_group_name_H-M   'P 1'
#
loop_
_entity.id
_entity.type
_entity.pdbx_description
1 polymer ?
#
loop_
_entity_poly.entity_id
_entity_poly.type
_entity_poly.pdbx_seq_one_letter_code
_entity_poly.pdbx_strand_id
1 'polypeptide(L)'
;MDWPSTRVAQGGLFHTPRARYTKETQDLIKVLMEEAKLTILQRNKINYHLRNGEPLPLPKEPKYEQEYSNFLPLAIPRKNIKKRSLNTIIESGAFDVEKYVPHKPKEPIEKMKQKLQEQMSGIKVFPDDGRRRRVVRSKSEDCMDFVAPDRASELLEEINERVQWLEEMEALGEGKKHRATIQLQIAEKLNELKRLERSKSQDNEI
;
A
#
# COMPACT_ATOMS: atom_id res chain seq x y z
N MET A 1 9.52 4.53 53.01
CA MET A 1 8.72 3.39 52.52
C MET A 1 9.68 2.20 52.43
N ASP A 2 9.73 1.39 53.47
CA ASP A 2 10.67 0.28 53.53
C ASP A 2 10.11 -0.90 52.75
N TRP A 3 10.82 -1.25 51.68
CA TRP A 3 10.63 -2.46 50.89
C TRP A 3 11.69 -3.47 51.32
N PRO A 4 11.40 -4.79 51.42
CA PRO A 4 10.16 -5.46 51.06
C PRO A 4 9.02 -5.22 52.06
N SER A 5 7.78 -5.24 51.54
CA SER A 5 6.58 -5.12 52.37
C SER A 5 6.50 -6.26 53.38
N THR A 6 6.45 -5.93 54.68
CA THR A 6 6.24 -6.88 55.77
C THR A 6 4.89 -7.60 55.69
N ARG A 7 3.96 -7.09 54.88
CA ARG A 7 2.60 -7.61 54.69
C ARG A 7 2.54 -8.80 53.72
N VAL A 8 3.62 -9.08 52.98
CA VAL A 8 3.69 -10.19 52.01
C VAL A 8 4.60 -11.28 52.58
N ALA A 9 4.05 -12.47 52.83
CA ALA A 9 4.81 -13.62 53.28
C ALA A 9 5.98 -13.90 52.32
N GLN A 10 7.21 -13.79 52.82
CA GLN A 10 8.41 -14.12 52.06
C GLN A 10 8.72 -15.61 52.26
N GLY A 11 8.37 -16.44 51.27
CA GLY A 11 8.78 -17.85 51.27
C GLY A 11 7.65 -18.87 51.41
N GLY A 12 7.98 -20.10 51.00
CA GLY A 12 7.10 -21.26 50.92
C GLY A 12 7.74 -22.33 50.02
N LEU A 13 7.19 -23.55 50.00
CA LEU A 13 7.76 -24.70 49.26
C LEU A 13 8.01 -24.44 47.75
N PHE A 14 7.34 -23.45 47.17
CA PHE A 14 7.44 -23.06 45.76
C PHE A 14 8.31 -21.81 45.50
N HIS A 15 9.04 -21.29 46.50
CA HIS A 15 9.90 -20.13 46.31
C HIS A 15 11.33 -20.56 45.94
N THR A 16 11.80 -20.10 44.78
CA THR A 16 13.19 -20.27 44.37
C THR A 16 14.09 -19.24 45.06
N PRO A 17 15.37 -19.59 45.35
CA PRO A 17 16.33 -18.64 45.88
C PRO A 17 16.54 -17.49 44.88
N ARG A 18 16.44 -16.25 45.35
CA ARG A 18 16.65 -15.03 44.56
C ARG A 18 18.11 -14.59 44.63
N ALA A 19 18.65 -14.12 43.50
CA ALA A 19 19.98 -13.53 43.48
C ALA A 19 19.99 -12.23 44.31
N ARG A 20 21.01 -12.03 45.15
CA ARG A 20 21.24 -10.76 45.86
C ARG A 20 22.39 -10.04 45.18
N TYR A 21 22.10 -8.89 44.57
CA TYR A 21 23.14 -8.03 43.98
C TYR A 21 23.92 -7.31 45.09
N THR A 22 25.24 -7.20 44.91
CA THR A 22 26.09 -6.42 45.83
C THR A 22 25.78 -4.93 45.67
N LYS A 23 26.11 -4.14 46.71
CA LYS A 23 25.91 -2.69 46.67
C LYS A 23 26.70 -2.04 45.53
N GLU A 24 27.94 -2.49 45.30
CA GLU A 24 28.76 -2.05 44.18
C GLU A 24 28.10 -2.29 42.82
N THR A 25 27.46 -3.45 42.62
CA THR A 25 26.72 -3.75 41.38
C THR A 25 25.51 -2.83 41.22
N GLN A 26 24.78 -2.54 42.30
CA GLN A 26 23.63 -1.64 42.25
C GLN A 26 24.06 -0.20 41.91
N ASP A 27 25.16 0.27 42.50
CA ASP A 27 25.70 1.60 42.25
C ASP A 27 26.22 1.72 40.80
N LEU A 28 26.92 0.70 40.29
CA LEU A 28 27.34 0.63 38.89
C LEU A 28 26.15 0.72 37.93
N ILE A 29 25.10 -0.08 38.16
CA ILE A 29 23.92 -0.07 37.29
C ILE A 29 23.23 1.29 37.34
N LYS A 30 23.21 1.96 38.49
CA LYS A 30 22.65 3.31 38.60
C LYS A 30 23.41 4.31 37.72
N VAL A 31 24.74 4.28 37.72
CA VAL A 31 25.57 5.12 36.84
C VAL A 31 25.26 4.84 35.37
N LEU A 32 25.20 3.55 34.98
CA LEU A 32 24.86 3.16 33.60
C LEU A 32 23.47 3.64 33.17
N MET A 33 22.48 3.64 34.08
CA MET A 33 21.14 4.15 33.79
C MET A 33 21.12 5.66 33.56
N GLU A 34 21.99 6.41 34.25
CA GLU A 34 22.17 7.85 34.10
C GLU A 34 22.89 8.18 32.78
N GLU A 35 23.97 7.46 32.47
CA GLU A 35 24.72 7.60 31.21
C GLU A 35 23.87 7.26 29.98
N ALA A 36 23.07 6.19 30.04
CA ALA A 36 22.18 5.76 28.96
C ALA A 36 20.91 6.63 28.83
N LYS A 37 20.72 7.63 29.69
CA LYS A 37 19.55 8.54 29.71
C LYS A 37 18.20 7.80 29.67
N LEU A 38 18.06 6.72 30.42
CA LEU A 38 16.85 5.89 30.41
C LEU A 38 15.61 6.67 30.87
N THR A 39 14.45 6.35 30.30
CA THR A 39 13.13 6.88 30.73
C THR A 39 12.77 6.41 32.14
N ILE A 40 11.91 7.16 32.84
CA ILE A 40 11.46 6.80 34.20
C ILE A 40 10.87 5.37 34.27
N LEU A 41 10.16 4.95 33.22
CA LEU A 41 9.55 3.63 33.13
C LEU A 41 10.60 2.52 33.00
N GLN A 42 11.63 2.73 32.16
CA GLN A 42 12.75 1.81 32.05
C GLN A 42 13.53 1.72 33.37
N ARG A 43 13.74 2.85 34.05
CA ARG A 43 14.42 2.88 35.35
C ARG A 43 13.65 2.10 36.41
N ASN A 44 12.33 2.31 36.49
CA ASN A 44 11.47 1.57 37.40
C ASN A 44 11.49 0.06 37.12
N LYS A 45 11.52 -0.34 35.84
CA LYS A 45 11.62 -1.75 35.45
C LYS A 45 12.95 -2.38 35.88
N ILE A 46 14.08 -1.71 35.64
CA ILE A 46 15.40 -2.21 36.06
C ILE A 46 15.47 -2.33 37.59
N ASN A 47 15.03 -1.30 38.32
CA ASN A 47 15.00 -1.32 39.78
C ASN A 47 14.13 -2.45 40.36
N TYR A 48 13.04 -2.81 39.67
CA TYR A 48 12.21 -3.95 40.05
C TYR A 48 12.98 -5.28 39.93
N HIS A 49 13.66 -5.52 38.82
CA HIS A 49 14.47 -6.74 38.63
C HIS A 49 15.62 -6.83 39.64
N LEU A 50 16.30 -5.71 39.91
CA LEU A 50 17.37 -5.64 40.93
C LEU A 50 16.87 -5.97 42.35
N ARG A 51 15.66 -5.53 42.70
CA ARG A 51 15.06 -5.81 44.01
C ARG A 51 14.60 -7.27 44.15
N ASN A 52 14.13 -7.86 43.06
CA ASN A 52 13.60 -9.22 43.05
C ASN A 52 14.66 -10.30 42.77
N GLY A 53 15.90 -9.90 42.43
CA GLY A 53 16.95 -10.85 42.08
C GLY A 53 16.70 -11.53 40.74
N GLU A 54 15.93 -10.89 39.87
CA GLU A 54 15.66 -11.37 38.51
C GLU A 54 16.69 -10.81 37.53
N PRO A 55 17.03 -11.54 36.46
CA PRO A 55 17.92 -11.03 35.42
C PRO A 55 17.36 -9.74 34.79
N LEU A 56 18.27 -8.88 34.32
CA LEU A 56 17.88 -7.66 33.60
C LEU A 56 17.00 -7.99 32.39
N PRO A 57 16.04 -7.11 32.04
CA PRO A 57 15.15 -7.36 30.92
C PRO A 57 15.98 -7.44 29.63
N LEU A 58 15.78 -8.51 28.87
CA LEU A 58 16.40 -8.66 27.56
C LEU A 58 16.07 -7.44 26.69
N PRO A 59 17.07 -6.89 25.96
CA PRO A 59 16.80 -5.90 24.94
C PRO A 59 15.72 -6.45 24.02
N LYS A 60 14.63 -5.70 23.84
CA LYS A 60 13.70 -6.03 22.75
C LYS A 60 14.54 -5.91 21.48
N GLU A 61 14.68 -7.00 20.74
CA GLU A 61 15.21 -6.90 19.39
C GLU A 61 14.40 -5.83 18.68
N PRO A 62 15.04 -4.92 17.93
CA PRO A 62 14.29 -4.06 17.04
C PRO A 62 13.47 -5.01 16.20
N LYS A 63 12.15 -4.92 16.33
CA LYS A 63 11.30 -5.61 15.38
C LYS A 63 11.68 -5.00 14.04
N TYR A 64 12.48 -5.71 13.25
CA TYR A 64 12.37 -5.67 11.81
C TYR A 64 10.97 -6.22 11.53
N GLU A 65 9.94 -5.46 11.91
CA GLU A 65 8.63 -5.60 11.34
C GLU A 65 8.89 -5.36 9.88
N GLN A 66 9.00 -6.46 9.13
CA GLN A 66 8.91 -6.49 7.70
C GLN A 66 7.81 -5.50 7.35
N GLU A 67 8.19 -4.35 6.79
CA GLU A 67 7.25 -3.34 6.30
C GLU A 67 6.24 -3.95 5.31
N TYR A 68 6.56 -5.14 4.78
CA TYR A 68 5.67 -6.03 4.03
C TYR A 68 4.41 -6.49 4.76
N SER A 69 4.35 -6.48 6.10
CA SER A 69 3.12 -6.80 6.83
C SER A 69 2.07 -5.67 6.77
N ASN A 70 2.46 -4.47 6.37
CA ASN A 70 1.53 -3.36 6.13
C ASN A 70 1.00 -3.34 4.69
N PHE A 71 1.64 -4.08 3.76
CA PHE A 71 1.21 -4.21 2.37
C PHE A 71 0.29 -5.40 2.11
N LEU A 72 0.27 -6.37 3.01
CA LEU A 72 -0.78 -7.37 3.03
C LEU A 72 -1.80 -6.90 4.07
N PRO A 73 -3.06 -6.59 3.68
CA PRO A 73 -4.09 -6.38 4.68
C PRO A 73 -4.11 -7.64 5.53
N LEU A 74 -3.62 -7.50 6.77
CA LEU A 74 -3.69 -8.52 7.79
C LEU A 74 -5.10 -9.07 7.69
N ALA A 75 -5.25 -10.34 7.32
CA ALA A 75 -6.56 -10.92 7.05
C ALA A 75 -7.32 -10.96 8.37
N ILE A 76 -7.96 -9.84 8.74
CA ILE A 76 -8.78 -9.71 9.92
C ILE A 76 -9.87 -10.77 9.72
N PRO A 77 -9.94 -11.81 10.54
CA PRO A 77 -11.00 -12.79 10.42
C PRO A 77 -12.30 -12.05 10.71
N ARG A 78 -13.04 -11.69 9.65
CA ARG A 78 -14.32 -11.03 9.78
C ARG A 78 -15.25 -12.02 10.48
N LYS A 79 -15.60 -11.74 11.73
CA LYS A 79 -16.38 -12.64 12.60
C LYS A 79 -17.78 -12.99 12.07
N ASN A 80 -18.23 -12.33 10.99
CA ASN A 80 -19.60 -12.42 10.46
C ASN A 80 -19.68 -12.71 8.94
N ILE A 81 -18.66 -13.31 8.29
CA ILE A 81 -18.81 -13.73 6.89
C ILE A 81 -19.74 -14.94 6.83
N LYS A 82 -20.94 -14.77 6.26
CA LYS A 82 -21.79 -15.88 5.85
C LYS A 82 -21.03 -16.69 4.79
N LYS A 83 -20.90 -18.00 4.99
CA LYS A 83 -20.33 -18.89 3.96
C LYS A 83 -21.22 -18.83 2.72
N ARG A 84 -20.62 -18.57 1.55
CA ARG A 84 -21.30 -18.61 0.26
C ARG A 84 -21.73 -20.03 -0.08
N SER A 85 -22.88 -20.18 -0.75
CA SER A 85 -23.37 -21.49 -1.21
C SER A 85 -22.49 -22.02 -2.35
N LEU A 86 -22.56 -23.32 -2.62
CA LEU A 86 -21.82 -23.95 -3.70
C LEU A 86 -22.17 -23.32 -5.07
N ASN A 87 -23.44 -23.06 -5.34
CA ASN A 87 -23.89 -22.44 -6.59
C ASN A 87 -23.26 -21.05 -6.78
N THR A 88 -23.27 -20.21 -5.74
CA THR A 88 -22.62 -18.89 -5.79
C THR A 88 -21.10 -18.98 -5.99
N ILE A 89 -20.47 -20.06 -5.52
CA ILE A 89 -19.03 -20.29 -5.73
C ILE A 89 -18.72 -20.65 -7.19
N ILE A 90 -19.56 -21.49 -7.79
CA ILE A 90 -19.45 -21.92 -9.18
C ILE A 90 -19.75 -20.76 -10.13
N GLU A 91 -20.84 -20.01 -9.90
CA GLU A 91 -21.21 -18.83 -10.69
C GLU A 91 -20.13 -17.75 -10.68
N SER A 92 -19.38 -17.61 -9.58
CA SER A 92 -18.30 -16.62 -9.49
C SER A 92 -17.02 -17.05 -10.21
N GLY A 93 -16.97 -18.22 -10.86
CA GLY A 93 -15.78 -18.76 -11.52
C GLY A 93 -14.61 -19.12 -10.59
N ALA A 94 -14.78 -18.97 -9.27
CA ALA A 94 -13.72 -19.20 -8.30
C ALA A 94 -13.55 -20.69 -7.94
N PHE A 95 -14.47 -21.54 -8.40
CA PHE A 95 -14.34 -22.98 -8.31
C PHE A 95 -13.37 -23.54 -9.36
N ASP A 96 -13.16 -22.80 -10.46
CA ASP A 96 -12.32 -23.25 -11.56
C ASP A 96 -10.84 -23.12 -11.19
N VAL A 97 -10.10 -24.21 -11.35
CA VAL A 97 -8.65 -24.23 -11.11
C VAL A 97 -7.95 -23.61 -12.32
N GLU A 98 -7.18 -22.55 -12.10
CA GLU A 98 -6.34 -21.96 -13.15
C GLU A 98 -5.42 -23.02 -13.74
N LYS A 99 -5.43 -23.13 -15.08
CA LYS A 99 -4.53 -24.04 -15.78
C LYS A 99 -3.10 -23.56 -15.56
N TYR A 100 -2.21 -24.46 -15.12
CA TYR A 100 -0.80 -24.15 -15.00
C TYR A 100 -0.25 -23.64 -16.33
N VAL A 101 0.24 -22.40 -16.33
CA VAL A 101 0.97 -21.81 -17.44
C VAL A 101 2.45 -21.87 -17.07
N PRO A 102 3.27 -22.68 -17.75
CA PRO A 102 4.71 -22.69 -17.53
C PRO A 102 5.26 -21.27 -17.71
N HIS A 103 6.10 -20.83 -16.77
CA HIS A 103 6.79 -19.55 -16.92
C HIS A 103 7.59 -19.59 -18.23
N LYS A 104 7.42 -18.59 -19.09
CA LYS A 104 8.16 -18.51 -20.36
C LYS A 104 9.67 -18.59 -20.05
N PRO A 105 10.45 -19.40 -20.80
CA PRO A 105 11.89 -19.45 -20.57
C PRO A 105 12.46 -18.03 -20.69
N LYS A 106 13.20 -17.60 -19.67
CA LYS A 106 13.91 -16.32 -19.72
C LYS A 106 14.90 -16.36 -20.87
N GLU A 107 15.08 -15.25 -21.58
CA GLU A 107 16.13 -15.17 -22.60
C GLU A 107 17.49 -15.50 -21.96
N PRO A 108 18.40 -16.20 -22.67
CA PRO A 108 19.74 -16.48 -22.16
C PRO A 108 20.43 -15.20 -21.66
N ILE A 109 21.10 -15.29 -20.50
CA ILE A 109 21.74 -14.15 -19.81
C ILE A 109 22.70 -13.40 -20.75
N GLU A 110 23.41 -14.11 -21.63
CA GLU A 110 24.33 -13.51 -22.60
C GLU A 110 23.62 -12.59 -23.60
N LYS A 111 22.46 -13.00 -24.12
CA LYS A 111 21.66 -12.17 -25.03
C LYS A 111 21.13 -10.92 -24.32
N MET A 112 20.74 -11.05 -23.06
CA MET A 112 20.31 -9.90 -22.26
C MET A 112 21.45 -8.91 -22.01
N LYS A 113 22.64 -9.39 -21.65
CA LYS A 113 23.85 -8.56 -21.48
C LYS A 113 24.22 -7.85 -22.78
N GLN A 114 24.17 -8.56 -23.90
CA GLN A 114 24.44 -8.00 -25.22
C GLN A 114 23.44 -6.90 -25.59
N LYS A 115 22.14 -7.15 -25.43
CA LYS A 115 21.09 -6.15 -25.70
C LYS A 115 21.27 -4.90 -24.83
N LEU A 116 21.65 -5.08 -23.56
CA LEU A 116 21.98 -3.98 -22.67
C LEU A 116 23.22 -3.22 -23.16
N GLN A 117 24.28 -3.90 -23.58
CA GLN A 117 25.48 -3.27 -24.13
C GLN A 117 25.17 -2.44 -25.38
N GLU A 118 24.37 -2.96 -26.32
CA GLU A 118 23.92 -2.25 -27.52
C GLU A 118 23.08 -1.01 -27.17
N GLN A 119 22.18 -1.13 -26.17
CA GLN A 119 21.38 -0.01 -25.69
C GLN A 119 22.24 1.07 -25.04
N MET A 120 23.26 0.68 -24.26
CA MET A 120 24.14 1.59 -23.53
C MET A 120 25.18 2.26 -24.43
N SER A 121 25.68 1.55 -25.46
CA SER A 121 26.67 2.08 -26.40
C SER A 121 26.03 2.94 -27.50
N GLY A 122 24.73 2.78 -27.76
CA GLY A 122 24.02 3.43 -28.87
C GLY A 122 24.41 2.89 -30.25
N ILE A 123 25.29 1.89 -30.31
CA ILE A 123 25.81 1.29 -31.53
C ILE A 123 25.42 -0.19 -31.54
N LYS A 124 24.74 -0.63 -32.59
CA LYS A 124 24.50 -2.05 -32.84
C LYS A 124 25.80 -2.68 -33.34
N VAL A 125 26.51 -3.35 -32.42
CA VAL A 125 27.84 -3.95 -32.67
C VAL A 125 27.76 -5.15 -33.62
N PHE A 126 26.60 -5.82 -33.70
CA PHE A 126 26.39 -6.96 -34.60
C PHE A 126 25.29 -6.65 -35.62
N PRO A 127 25.44 -7.11 -36.88
CA PRO A 127 24.37 -7.00 -37.87
C PRO A 127 23.12 -7.72 -37.36
N ASP A 128 21.97 -7.05 -37.44
CA ASP A 128 20.67 -7.70 -37.34
C ASP A 128 20.68 -8.89 -38.31
N ASP A 129 20.38 -10.10 -37.85
CA ASP A 129 20.57 -11.34 -38.60
C ASP A 129 19.58 -11.49 -39.79
N GLY A 130 19.02 -10.36 -40.25
CA GLY A 130 18.04 -10.26 -41.34
C GLY A 130 16.72 -10.97 -41.04
N ARG A 131 16.65 -11.70 -39.92
CA ARG A 131 15.43 -12.32 -39.43
C ARG A 131 14.54 -11.20 -38.93
N ARG A 132 13.76 -10.63 -39.86
CA ARG A 132 12.57 -9.87 -39.51
C ARG A 132 11.82 -10.73 -38.50
N ARG A 133 11.90 -10.35 -37.22
CA ARG A 133 11.12 -10.96 -36.16
C ARG A 133 9.71 -10.78 -36.66
N ARG A 134 9.08 -11.86 -37.13
CA ARG A 134 7.71 -11.81 -37.65
C ARG A 134 6.94 -11.29 -36.46
N VAL A 135 6.60 -10.00 -36.48
CA VAL A 135 5.70 -9.42 -35.50
C VAL A 135 4.42 -10.16 -35.81
N VAL A 136 4.22 -11.29 -35.13
CA VAL A 136 2.90 -11.87 -35.00
C VAL A 136 2.18 -10.76 -34.25
N ARG A 137 1.55 -9.88 -35.01
CA ARG A 137 0.40 -9.13 -34.53
C ARG A 137 -0.51 -10.24 -34.05
N SER A 138 -0.45 -10.55 -32.76
CA SER A 138 -1.61 -11.12 -32.11
C SER A 138 -2.71 -10.15 -32.48
N LYS A 139 -3.65 -10.59 -33.32
CA LYS A 139 -4.99 -10.03 -33.30
C LYS A 139 -5.47 -10.28 -31.88
N SER A 140 -5.11 -9.40 -30.96
CA SER A 140 -5.98 -9.09 -29.87
C SER A 140 -7.23 -8.58 -30.56
N GLU A 141 -8.31 -9.36 -30.49
CA GLU A 141 -9.63 -8.93 -30.94
C GLU A 141 -10.13 -7.71 -30.13
N ASP A 142 -9.34 -7.25 -29.16
CA ASP A 142 -9.51 -6.00 -28.40
C ASP A 142 -8.50 -4.89 -28.76
N CYS A 143 -7.98 -4.82 -30.00
CA CYS A 143 -7.72 -3.47 -30.51
C CYS A 143 -9.06 -2.87 -30.91
N MET A 144 -9.88 -2.56 -29.90
CA MET A 144 -10.88 -1.52 -30.04
C MET A 144 -10.15 -0.36 -30.67
N ASP A 145 -10.53 -0.02 -31.89
CA ASP A 145 -10.07 1.22 -32.52
C ASP A 145 -10.31 2.30 -31.47
N PHE A 146 -9.23 2.79 -30.85
CA PHE A 146 -9.30 3.92 -29.95
C PHE A 146 -9.59 5.11 -30.87
N VAL A 147 -10.85 5.25 -31.26
CA VAL A 147 -11.37 6.44 -31.87
C VAL A 147 -11.21 7.48 -30.78
N ALA A 148 -10.22 8.36 -30.93
CA ALA A 148 -10.04 9.48 -30.01
C ALA A 148 -11.42 10.14 -29.86
N PRO A 149 -11.95 10.23 -28.62
CA PRO A 149 -13.28 10.74 -28.41
C PRO A 149 -13.39 12.12 -29.06
N ASP A 150 -14.44 12.31 -29.85
CA ASP A 150 -14.75 13.61 -30.45
C ASP A 150 -14.80 14.65 -29.32
N ARG A 151 -14.16 15.80 -29.51
CA ARG A 151 -14.08 16.88 -28.50
C ARG A 151 -15.46 17.25 -27.95
N ALA A 152 -16.50 17.14 -28.78
CA ALA A 152 -17.88 17.34 -28.35
C ALA A 152 -18.35 16.31 -27.30
N SER A 153 -17.97 15.04 -27.47
CA SER A 153 -18.26 13.96 -26.52
C SER A 153 -17.52 14.16 -25.20
N GLU A 154 -16.25 14.57 -25.24
CA GLU A 154 -15.49 14.90 -24.01
C GLU A 154 -16.19 16.01 -23.21
N LEU A 155 -16.62 17.09 -23.87
CA LEU A 155 -17.31 18.20 -23.20
C LEU A 155 -18.63 17.77 -22.55
N LEU A 156 -19.38 16.86 -23.17
CA LEU A 156 -20.61 16.31 -22.59
C LEU A 156 -20.32 15.48 -21.33
N GLU A 157 -19.27 14.66 -21.37
CA GLU A 157 -18.84 13.86 -20.22
C GLU A 157 -18.39 14.77 -19.06
N GLU A 158 -17.59 15.79 -19.36
CA GLU A 158 -17.16 16.78 -18.38
C GLU A 158 -18.32 17.58 -17.78
N ILE A 159 -19.35 17.93 -18.57
CA ILE A 159 -20.56 18.59 -18.05
C ILE A 159 -21.30 17.65 -17.09
N ASN A 160 -21.46 16.38 -17.48
CA ASN A 160 -22.13 15.37 -16.66
C ASN A 160 -21.38 15.15 -15.33
N GLU A 161 -20.04 15.04 -15.36
CA GLU A 161 -19.22 14.94 -14.15
C GLU A 161 -19.45 16.13 -13.21
N ARG A 162 -19.53 17.36 -13.74
CA ARG A 162 -19.77 18.57 -12.93
C ARG A 162 -21.17 18.61 -12.32
N VAL A 163 -22.18 18.12 -13.04
CA VAL A 163 -23.53 17.99 -12.50
C VAL A 163 -23.57 16.96 -11.38
N GLN A 164 -23.00 15.77 -11.60
CA GLN A 164 -22.94 14.70 -10.59
C GLN A 164 -22.18 15.16 -9.34
N TRP A 165 -21.03 15.80 -9.51
CA TRP A 165 -20.25 16.31 -8.40
C TRP A 165 -21.03 17.38 -7.60
N LEU A 166 -21.82 18.23 -8.26
CA LEU A 166 -22.66 19.19 -7.56
C LEU A 166 -23.79 18.50 -6.77
N GLU A 167 -24.41 17.46 -7.33
CA GLU A 167 -25.42 16.64 -6.64
C GLU A 167 -24.82 15.97 -5.40
N GLU A 168 -23.61 15.42 -5.51
CA GLU A 168 -22.87 14.86 -4.37
C GLU A 168 -22.63 15.93 -3.30
N MET A 169 -22.13 17.11 -3.67
CA MET A 169 -21.91 18.19 -2.71
C MET A 169 -23.22 18.73 -2.09
N GLU A 170 -24.33 18.74 -2.83
CA GLU A 170 -25.65 19.09 -2.31
C GLU A 170 -26.16 18.02 -1.31
N ALA A 171 -25.92 16.74 -1.59
CA ALA A 171 -26.24 15.65 -0.66
C ALA A 171 -25.42 15.72 0.64
N LEU A 172 -24.17 16.20 0.57
CA LEU A 172 -23.35 16.50 1.76
C LEU A 172 -23.72 17.81 2.47
N GLY A 173 -24.66 18.60 1.93
CA GLY A 173 -25.10 19.88 2.49
C GLY A 173 -24.18 21.08 2.19
N GLU A 174 -23.12 20.87 1.39
CA GLU A 174 -22.12 21.89 1.03
C GLU A 174 -22.41 22.57 -0.32
N GLY A 175 -23.51 22.23 -0.98
CA GLY A 175 -23.87 22.76 -2.30
C GLY A 175 -23.93 24.29 -2.40
N LYS A 176 -24.32 25.00 -1.34
CA LYS A 176 -24.37 26.48 -1.32
C LYS A 176 -23.01 27.12 -1.60
N LYS A 177 -21.91 26.49 -1.21
CA LYS A 177 -20.55 27.01 -1.44
C LYS A 177 -20.10 26.83 -2.89
N HIS A 178 -20.56 25.78 -3.55
CA HIS A 178 -20.04 25.36 -4.84
C HIS A 178 -20.96 25.63 -6.03
N ARG A 179 -22.26 25.83 -5.80
CA ARG A 179 -23.29 25.98 -6.84
C ARG A 179 -22.94 27.05 -7.87
N ALA A 180 -22.53 28.25 -7.45
CA ALA A 180 -22.20 29.33 -8.38
C ALA A 180 -20.97 29.01 -9.25
N THR A 181 -19.92 28.44 -8.64
CA THR A 181 -18.68 28.08 -9.35
C THR A 181 -18.92 26.95 -10.35
N ILE A 182 -19.66 25.91 -9.97
CA ILE A 182 -19.95 24.79 -10.86
C ILE A 182 -20.89 25.21 -11.98
N GLN A 183 -21.90 26.03 -11.70
CA GLN A 183 -22.77 26.58 -12.76
C GLN A 183 -21.99 27.39 -13.79
N LEU A 184 -20.99 28.17 -13.36
CA LEU A 184 -20.11 28.89 -14.27
C LEU A 184 -19.29 27.93 -15.16
N GLN A 185 -18.72 26.87 -14.59
CA GLN A 185 -17.96 25.85 -15.34
C GLN A 185 -18.84 25.09 -16.33
N ILE A 186 -20.08 24.77 -15.95
CA ILE A 186 -21.06 24.15 -16.84
C ILE A 186 -21.39 25.11 -18.00
N ALA A 187 -21.62 26.40 -17.71
CA ALA A 187 -21.91 27.40 -18.73
C ALA A 187 -20.73 27.59 -19.71
N GLU A 188 -19.50 27.58 -19.21
CA GLU A 188 -18.28 27.64 -20.03
C GLU A 188 -18.20 26.47 -21.01
N LYS A 189 -18.35 25.23 -20.52
CA LYS A 189 -18.33 24.01 -21.34
C LYS A 189 -19.48 23.98 -22.35
N LEU A 190 -20.69 24.42 -21.97
CA LEU A 190 -21.82 24.55 -22.89
C LEU A 190 -21.56 25.56 -24.01
N ASN A 191 -20.89 26.67 -23.71
CA ASN A 191 -20.53 27.66 -24.72
C ASN A 191 -19.45 27.12 -25.67
N GLU A 192 -18.48 26.36 -25.16
CA GLU A 192 -17.48 25.67 -25.99
C GLU A 192 -18.15 24.65 -26.93
N LEU A 193 -19.10 23.86 -26.41
CA LEU A 193 -19.86 22.88 -27.19
C LEU A 193 -20.65 23.57 -28.32
N LYS A 194 -21.35 24.68 -28.03
CA LYS A 194 -22.07 25.47 -29.03
C LYS A 194 -21.16 26.05 -30.11
N ARG A 195 -19.93 26.44 -29.75
CA ARG A 195 -18.93 26.93 -30.72
C ARG A 195 -18.51 25.82 -31.68
N LEU A 196 -18.26 24.63 -31.16
CA LEU A 196 -17.91 23.45 -31.98
C LEU A 196 -19.06 23.03 -32.90
N GLU A 197 -20.30 23.07 -32.40
CA GLU A 197 -21.49 22.78 -33.21
C GLU A 197 -21.61 23.76 -34.39
N ARG A 198 -21.45 25.06 -34.14
CA ARG A 198 -21.47 26.09 -35.20
C ARG A 198 -20.38 25.87 -36.24
N SER A 199 -19.15 25.58 -35.82
CA SER A 199 -18.05 25.28 -36.73
C SER A 199 -18.33 24.03 -37.57
N LYS A 200 -18.85 22.96 -36.96
CA LYS A 200 -19.24 21.73 -37.69
C LYS A 200 -20.35 21.98 -38.70
N SER A 201 -21.33 22.84 -38.41
CA SER A 201 -22.37 23.20 -39.39
C SER A 201 -21.80 23.98 -40.58
N GLN A 202 -20.84 24.88 -40.35
CA GLN A 202 -20.18 25.64 -41.41
C GLN A 202 -19.30 24.74 -42.31
N ASP A 203 -18.60 23.78 -41.71
CA ASP A 203 -17.76 22.82 -42.46
C ASP A 203 -18.58 21.83 -43.31
N ASN A 204 -19.85 21.58 -42.95
CA ASN A 204 -20.75 20.69 -43.70
C ASN A 204 -21.53 21.42 -44.82
N GLU A 205 -21.49 22.75 -44.89
CA GLU A 205 -22.16 23.56 -45.92
C GLU A 205 -21.26 23.91 -47.14
N ILE A 206 -20.03 23.38 -47.18
CA ILE A 206 -19.05 23.52 -48.28
C ILE A 206 -18.92 22.18 -49.02
#